data_AF-A0A9E2ETL0-F1
#
_entry.id   AF-A0A9E2ETL0-F1
#
_cell.length_a   1.000
_cell.length_b   1.000
_cell.length_c   1.000
_cell.angle_alpha   90.00
_cell.angle_beta   90.00
_cell.angle_gamma   90.00
#
_symmetry.space_group_name_H-M   'P 1'
#
loop_
_entity.id
_entity.type
_entity.pdbx_description
1 polymer ?
#
loop_
_entity_poly.entity_id
_entity_poly.type
_entity_poly.pdbx_seq_one_letter_code
_entity_poly.pdbx_strand_id
1 'polypeptide(L)'
;MKLTKTFILLLAILSFGCHSENSKDEAEKPIEFDLPENFVLEDLYQPSKNMQGSWVALAPGPDNDIYACDQYGKIYHFNIPAIGSDLKQADVRPLDLEIGEAHGLLWAFNSLYVAVNKNWNDEVPDEEENGSGIYRITDTDDDGELDMV
;
A
#
# COMPACT_ATOMS: atom_id res chain seq x y z
N MET A 1 21.69 -15.95 -61.52
CA MET A 1 20.34 -15.51 -61.91
C MET A 1 19.49 -15.43 -60.64
N LYS A 2 18.88 -14.27 -60.45
CA LYS A 2 18.09 -13.76 -59.32
C LYS A 2 17.35 -14.80 -58.47
N LEU A 3 17.50 -14.72 -57.15
CA LEU A 3 16.40 -14.96 -56.21
C LEU A 3 16.51 -13.93 -55.08
N THR A 4 15.90 -12.77 -55.32
CA THR A 4 15.72 -11.67 -54.37
C THR A 4 14.21 -11.56 -54.14
N LYS A 5 13.80 -11.25 -52.91
CA LYS A 5 12.46 -10.81 -52.48
C LYS A 5 11.44 -11.91 -52.12
N THR A 6 11.51 -12.45 -50.90
CA THR A 6 10.29 -12.78 -50.12
C THR A 6 10.62 -12.79 -48.61
N PHE A 7 10.94 -11.62 -48.08
CA PHE A 7 10.90 -11.33 -46.64
C PHE A 7 10.37 -9.90 -46.57
N ILE A 8 9.54 -9.56 -45.59
CA ILE A 8 8.61 -8.41 -45.57
C ILE A 8 7.22 -8.74 -46.14
N LEU A 9 6.46 -9.57 -45.43
CA LEU A 9 5.00 -9.42 -45.32
C LEU A 9 4.47 -10.20 -44.09
N LEU A 10 5.01 -9.92 -42.90
CA LEU A 10 4.41 -10.39 -41.63
C LEU A 10 4.64 -9.36 -40.51
N LEU A 11 4.55 -8.07 -40.83
CA LEU A 11 4.72 -6.97 -39.87
C LEU A 11 3.67 -5.86 -40.08
N ALA A 12 2.44 -6.24 -40.45
CA ALA A 12 1.36 -5.30 -40.76
C ALA A 12 -0.04 -5.79 -40.34
N ILE A 13 -0.14 -6.58 -39.26
CA ILE A 13 -1.43 -6.97 -38.64
C ILE A 13 -1.38 -6.75 -37.10
N LEU A 14 -0.64 -5.75 -36.63
CA LEU A 14 -0.66 -5.32 -35.22
C LEU A 14 -1.11 -3.86 -35.07
N SER A 15 -1.84 -3.35 -36.05
CA SER A 15 -2.62 -2.13 -35.90
C SER A 15 -4.01 -2.50 -35.36
N PHE A 16 -4.44 -1.75 -34.34
CA PHE A 16 -5.78 -1.68 -33.75
C PHE A 16 -6.14 -2.76 -32.71
N GLY A 17 -5.55 -2.63 -31.53
CA GLY A 17 -6.02 -3.31 -30.33
C GLY A 17 -5.64 -2.62 -29.02
N CYS A 18 -5.31 -1.33 -29.03
CA CYS A 18 -5.30 -0.54 -27.79
C CYS A 18 -6.64 0.19 -27.73
N HIS A 19 -7.63 -0.43 -27.11
CA HIS A 19 -8.80 0.29 -26.65
C HIS A 19 -8.31 1.15 -25.48
N SER A 20 -7.92 2.39 -25.78
CA SER A 20 -7.84 3.40 -24.75
C SER A 20 -9.27 3.62 -24.29
N GLU A 21 -9.67 2.96 -23.20
CA GLU A 21 -10.81 3.44 -22.45
C GLU A 21 -10.44 4.88 -22.05
N ASN A 22 -11.04 5.83 -22.76
CA ASN A 22 -11.19 7.17 -22.24
C ASN A 22 -11.93 6.98 -20.91
N SER A 23 -11.18 6.97 -19.80
CA SER A 23 -11.74 7.25 -18.49
C SER A 23 -12.42 8.60 -18.65
N LYS A 24 -13.73 8.56 -18.88
CA LYS A 24 -14.54 9.76 -18.74
C LYS A 24 -14.22 10.25 -17.34
N ASP A 25 -13.78 11.50 -17.24
CA ASP A 25 -13.80 12.24 -15.99
C ASP A 25 -15.26 12.25 -15.52
N GLU A 26 -15.69 11.17 -14.86
CA GLU A 26 -16.87 11.20 -14.03
C GLU A 26 -16.49 12.17 -12.93
N ALA A 27 -17.06 13.37 -13.00
CA ALA A 27 -16.94 14.36 -11.95
C ALA A 27 -17.22 13.63 -10.62
N GLU A 28 -16.20 13.55 -9.76
CA GLU A 28 -16.29 12.87 -8.47
C GLU A 28 -17.56 13.37 -7.77
N LYS A 29 -18.53 12.48 -7.57
CA LYS A 29 -19.70 12.84 -6.79
C LYS A 29 -19.22 13.21 -5.40
N PRO A 30 -19.61 14.36 -4.85
CA PRO A 30 -19.22 14.72 -3.50
C PRO A 30 -19.72 13.63 -2.55
N ILE A 31 -18.83 13.12 -1.70
CA ILE A 31 -19.17 12.15 -0.67
C ILE A 31 -19.92 12.92 0.42
N GLU A 32 -21.17 12.54 0.68
CA GLU A 32 -21.95 13.08 1.78
C GLU A 32 -21.71 12.25 3.04
N PHE A 33 -21.42 12.93 4.15
CA PHE A 33 -21.20 12.31 5.45
C PHE A 33 -22.30 12.71 6.42
N ASP A 34 -22.86 11.73 7.13
CA ASP A 34 -23.75 11.98 8.27
C ASP A 34 -22.89 11.96 9.54
N LEU A 35 -22.64 13.14 10.12
CA LEU A 35 -21.77 13.31 11.29
C LEU A 35 -22.61 13.52 12.55
N PRO A 36 -22.31 12.81 13.66
CA PRO A 36 -22.94 13.09 14.94
C PRO A 36 -22.69 14.54 15.39
N GLU A 37 -23.56 15.06 16.25
CA GLU A 37 -23.41 16.40 16.80
C GLU A 37 -22.05 16.56 17.51
N ASN A 38 -21.35 17.67 17.23
CA ASN A 38 -20.02 18.01 17.73
C ASN A 38 -18.85 17.14 17.21
N PHE A 39 -19.06 16.29 16.19
CA PHE A 39 -17.97 15.63 15.49
C PHE A 39 -17.45 16.49 14.32
N VAL A 40 -16.15 16.41 14.09
CA VAL A 40 -15.47 17.02 12.94
C VAL A 40 -14.84 15.91 12.12
N LEU A 41 -15.02 15.96 10.80
CA LEU A 41 -14.37 15.07 9.86
C LEU A 41 -13.26 15.83 9.14
N GLU A 42 -12.08 15.23 9.07
CA GLU A 42 -10.92 15.77 8.37
C GLU A 42 -10.43 14.73 7.36
N ASP A 43 -10.23 15.14 6.10
CA ASP A 43 -9.58 14.32 5.08
C ASP A 43 -8.07 14.54 5.17
N LEU A 44 -7.40 13.69 5.93
CA LEU A 44 -5.98 13.87 6.26
C LEU A 44 -5.04 13.41 5.15
N TYR A 45 -5.40 12.32 4.47
CA TYR A 45 -4.51 11.64 3.52
C TYR A 45 -5.25 10.63 2.65
N GLN A 46 -4.88 10.56 1.36
CA GLN A 46 -5.43 9.59 0.42
C GLN A 46 -4.31 8.70 -0.12
N PRO A 47 -4.09 7.49 0.44
CA PRO A 47 -2.94 6.65 0.09
C PRO A 47 -2.92 6.25 -1.39
N SER A 48 -4.09 5.97 -1.98
CA SER A 48 -4.19 5.59 -3.39
C SER A 48 -3.76 6.71 -4.33
N LYS A 49 -4.05 7.98 -4.00
CA LYS A 49 -3.56 9.14 -4.78
C LYS A 49 -2.04 9.33 -4.71
N ASN A 50 -1.41 8.71 -3.71
CA ASN A 50 0.03 8.76 -3.47
C ASN A 50 0.76 7.48 -3.88
N MET A 51 0.10 6.58 -4.62
CA MET A 51 0.64 5.27 -5.03
C MET A 51 1.03 4.37 -3.84
N GLN A 52 0.31 4.48 -2.72
CA GLN A 52 0.50 3.69 -1.50
C GLN A 52 -0.65 2.69 -1.27
N GLY A 53 -1.33 2.33 -2.36
CA GLY A 53 -2.39 1.33 -2.39
C GLY A 53 -3.62 1.66 -1.53
N SER A 54 -4.19 0.64 -0.89
CA SER A 54 -5.39 0.73 -0.07
C SER A 54 -5.08 0.25 1.33
N TRP A 55 -5.11 1.18 2.30
CA TRP A 55 -4.77 0.84 3.67
C TRP A 55 -5.91 0.08 4.35
N VAL A 56 -5.62 -1.14 4.79
CA VAL A 56 -6.61 -2.08 5.36
C VAL A 56 -6.46 -2.28 6.86
N ALA A 57 -5.32 -1.91 7.43
CA ALA A 57 -5.06 -1.98 8.86
C ALA A 57 -4.29 -0.74 9.32
N LEU A 58 -4.59 -0.27 10.53
CA LEU A 58 -3.86 0.81 11.21
C LEU A 58 -3.60 0.43 12.66
N ALA A 59 -2.46 0.83 13.20
CA ALA A 59 -2.15 0.74 14.62
C ALA A 59 -1.44 2.00 15.13
N PRO A 60 -1.89 2.59 16.25
CA PRO A 60 -1.10 3.61 16.94
C PRO A 60 0.15 2.97 17.55
N GLY A 61 1.31 3.56 17.24
CA GLY A 61 2.61 3.20 17.78
C GLY A 61 2.99 4.03 19.01
N PRO A 62 4.27 4.02 19.40
CA PRO A 62 4.79 4.94 20.41
C PRO A 62 4.83 6.37 19.86
N ASP A 63 4.95 7.37 20.73
CA ASP A 63 5.32 8.75 20.34
C ASP A 63 4.50 9.44 19.22
N ASN A 64 3.19 9.18 19.18
CA ASN A 64 2.23 9.65 18.16
C ASN A 64 2.46 9.05 16.76
N ASP A 65 3.08 7.88 16.67
CA ASP A 65 3.21 7.14 15.44
C ASP A 65 1.90 6.46 15.05
N ILE A 66 1.71 6.31 13.74
CA ILE A 66 0.73 5.43 13.13
C ILE A 66 1.47 4.52 12.16
N TYR A 67 1.20 3.22 12.29
CA TYR A 67 1.51 2.24 11.26
C TYR A 67 0.26 1.95 10.45
N ALA A 68 0.38 1.89 9.13
CA ALA A 68 -0.71 1.54 8.22
C ALA A 68 -0.23 0.53 7.18
N CYS A 69 -1.01 -0.49 6.87
CA CYS A 69 -0.61 -1.48 5.86
C CYS A 69 -1.48 -1.38 4.61
N ASP A 70 -0.82 -1.29 3.45
CA ASP A 70 -1.45 -1.51 2.15
C ASP A 70 -1.84 -2.98 1.96
N GLN A 71 -3.04 -3.22 1.45
CA GLN A 71 -3.65 -4.54 1.25
C GLN A 71 -2.70 -5.58 0.66
N TYR A 72 -1.90 -5.20 -0.34
CA TYR A 72 -0.95 -6.11 -1.02
C TYR A 72 0.46 -5.53 -1.06
N GLY A 73 0.76 -4.63 -0.13
CA GLY A 73 1.95 -3.80 -0.21
C GLY A 73 2.64 -3.66 1.13
N LYS A 74 3.35 -2.53 1.25
CA LYS A 74 4.21 -2.25 2.39
C LYS A 74 3.39 -1.83 3.61
N ILE A 75 4.05 -1.91 4.76
CA ILE A 75 3.66 -1.16 5.96
C ILE A 75 4.28 0.24 5.84
N TYR A 76 3.48 1.25 6.16
CA TYR A 76 3.85 2.66 6.20
C TYR A 76 3.84 3.16 7.64
N HIS A 77 4.68 4.14 7.91
CA HIS A 77 4.85 4.82 9.19
C HIS A 77 4.75 6.34 8.99
N PHE A 78 4.03 7.01 9.88
CA PHE A 78 3.91 8.46 9.91
C PHE A 78 3.48 8.93 11.31
N ASN A 79 3.70 10.19 11.62
CA ASN A 79 3.19 10.79 12.84
C ASN A 79 1.78 11.34 12.64
N ILE A 80 0.93 11.26 13.67
CA ILE A 80 -0.40 11.89 13.67
C ILE A 80 -0.22 13.40 13.41
N PRO A 81 -0.85 13.97 12.37
CA PRO A 81 -0.75 15.39 12.09
C PRO A 81 -1.46 16.22 13.18
N ALA A 82 -1.08 17.48 13.32
CA ALA A 82 -1.83 18.41 14.16
C ALA A 82 -3.26 18.59 13.62
N ILE A 83 -4.22 18.80 14.52
CA ILE A 83 -5.62 19.07 14.15
C ILE A 83 -5.67 20.26 13.17
N GLY A 84 -6.43 20.11 12.08
CA GLY A 84 -6.53 21.09 10.99
C GLY A 84 -5.38 21.06 10.00
N SER A 85 -4.49 20.07 10.05
CA SER A 85 -3.36 19.91 9.13
C SER A 85 -3.42 18.57 8.39
N ASP A 86 -3.06 18.61 7.11
CA ASP A 86 -3.01 17.42 6.26
C ASP A 86 -1.64 16.73 6.35
N LEU A 87 -1.61 15.42 6.09
CA LEU A 87 -0.37 14.69 5.86
C LEU A 87 0.13 14.93 4.43
N LYS A 88 1.43 15.17 4.28
CA LYS A 88 2.06 15.18 2.96
C LYS A 88 2.60 13.80 2.66
N GLN A 89 2.75 13.48 1.39
CA GLN A 89 3.39 12.23 0.95
C GLN A 89 4.77 12.03 1.59
N ALA A 90 5.54 13.10 1.79
CA ALA A 90 6.87 13.05 2.39
C ALA A 90 6.86 12.70 3.89
N ASP A 91 5.72 12.86 4.57
CA ASP A 91 5.56 12.54 5.99
C ASP A 91 5.26 11.04 6.19
N VAL A 92 4.92 10.32 5.12
CA VAL A 92 4.54 8.91 5.12
C VAL A 92 5.66 8.05 4.53
N ARG A 93 6.34 7.31 5.39
CA ARG A 93 7.54 6.54 5.06
C ARG A 93 7.22 5.04 5.03
N PRO A 94 7.61 4.28 3.99
CA PRO A 94 7.50 2.82 4.03
C PRO A 94 8.52 2.24 5.00
N LEU A 95 8.17 1.18 5.71
CA LEU A 95 9.14 0.35 6.41
C LEU A 95 9.97 -0.44 5.38
N ASP A 96 11.28 -0.56 5.63
CA ASP A 96 12.20 -1.29 4.76
C ASP A 96 12.28 -2.78 5.16
N LEU A 97 11.12 -3.43 5.15
CA LEU A 97 10.95 -4.82 5.56
C LEU A 97 10.17 -5.59 4.49
N GLU A 98 10.59 -6.81 4.21
CA GLU A 98 9.90 -7.75 3.31
C GLU A 98 8.72 -8.43 4.04
N ILE A 99 7.78 -7.62 4.50
CA ILE A 99 6.53 -8.04 5.12
C ILE A 99 5.39 -7.10 4.69
N GLY A 100 4.25 -7.70 4.35
CA GLY A 100 3.08 -7.03 3.80
C GLY A 100 1.83 -7.86 4.02
N GLU A 101 0.76 -7.55 3.28
CA GLU A 101 -0.53 -8.26 3.39
C GLU A 101 -1.02 -8.36 4.85
N ALA A 102 -0.68 -7.33 5.64
CA ALA A 102 -0.96 -7.27 7.06
C ALA A 102 -2.37 -6.73 7.29
N HIS A 103 -3.32 -7.64 7.43
CA HIS A 103 -4.72 -7.32 7.65
C HIS A 103 -5.05 -7.04 9.12
N GLY A 104 -4.06 -7.18 10.00
CA GLY A 104 -4.13 -6.73 11.39
C GLY A 104 -2.80 -6.18 11.86
N LEU A 105 -2.84 -5.07 12.58
CA LEU A 105 -1.68 -4.44 13.21
C LEU A 105 -1.99 -4.17 14.68
N LEU A 106 -1.00 -4.37 15.55
CA LEU A 106 -1.07 -4.03 16.96
C LEU A 106 0.30 -3.64 17.48
N TRP A 107 0.42 -2.42 18.01
CA TRP A 107 1.59 -2.09 18.83
C TRP A 107 1.40 -2.65 20.25
N ALA A 108 2.35 -3.46 20.71
CA ALA A 108 2.40 -3.94 22.08
C ALA A 108 3.82 -4.36 22.46
N PHE A 109 4.14 -4.37 23.75
CA PHE A 109 5.42 -4.91 24.25
C PHE A 109 6.67 -4.37 23.53
N ASN A 110 6.65 -3.08 23.17
CA ASN A 110 7.70 -2.40 22.40
C ASN A 110 7.96 -3.04 21.03
N SER A 111 6.91 -3.43 20.32
CA SER A 111 6.98 -4.11 19.03
C SER A 111 5.69 -3.92 18.25
N LEU A 112 5.78 -4.01 16.92
CA LEU A 112 4.62 -4.06 16.05
C LEU A 112 4.29 -5.51 15.73
N TYR A 113 3.14 -5.98 16.21
CA TYR A 113 2.60 -7.29 15.86
C TYR A 113 1.78 -7.18 14.57
N VAL A 114 2.05 -8.10 13.66
CA VAL A 114 1.53 -8.09 12.29
C VAL A 114 0.80 -9.39 12.02
N ALA A 115 -0.49 -9.30 11.69
CA ALA A 115 -1.29 -10.44 11.27
C ALA A 115 -1.35 -10.48 9.74
N VAL A 116 -0.52 -11.34 9.15
CA VAL A 116 -0.44 -11.53 7.70
C VAL A 116 -1.53 -12.50 7.25
N ASN A 117 -2.28 -12.12 6.23
CA ASN A 117 -3.34 -12.96 5.65
C ASN A 117 -3.17 -13.06 4.14
N LYS A 118 -2.27 -13.95 3.72
CA LYS A 118 -2.01 -14.23 2.31
C LYS A 118 -3.06 -15.13 1.69
N ASN A 119 -3.17 -15.04 0.36
CA ASN A 119 -3.96 -15.99 -0.40
C ASN A 119 -3.31 -17.38 -0.35
N TRP A 120 -4.12 -18.42 -0.11
CA TRP A 120 -3.66 -19.81 -0.06
C TRP A 120 -3.15 -20.36 -1.41
N ASN A 121 -3.47 -19.67 -2.51
CA ASN A 121 -3.04 -19.99 -3.88
C ASN A 121 -1.86 -19.13 -4.34
N ASP A 122 -1.07 -18.58 -3.42
CA ASP A 122 0.14 -17.86 -3.80
C ASP A 122 1.13 -18.80 -4.52
N GLU A 123 1.80 -18.26 -5.54
CA GLU A 123 2.79 -19.00 -6.32
C GLU A 123 4.14 -19.08 -5.58
N VAL A 124 4.35 -18.19 -4.61
CA VAL A 124 5.56 -18.12 -3.78
C VAL A 124 5.40 -19.05 -2.55
N PRO A 125 6.33 -19.97 -2.29
CA PRO A 125 6.30 -20.77 -1.07
C PRO A 125 6.46 -19.92 0.19
N ASP A 126 5.73 -20.25 1.27
CA ASP A 126 5.86 -19.63 2.60
C ASP A 126 7.28 -19.71 3.21
N GLU A 127 8.19 -20.50 2.63
CA GLU A 127 9.59 -20.57 3.05
C GLU A 127 10.45 -19.47 2.41
N GLU A 128 9.96 -18.87 1.33
CA GLU A 128 10.60 -17.79 0.57
C GLU A 128 10.04 -16.42 0.93
N GLU A 129 8.91 -16.37 1.66
CA GLU A 129 8.25 -15.15 2.12
C GLU A 129 7.53 -15.33 3.46
N ASN A 130 7.17 -14.23 4.13
CA ASN A 130 6.34 -14.30 5.32
C ASN A 130 4.88 -14.69 4.95
N GLY A 131 4.57 -15.98 5.01
CA GLY A 131 3.23 -16.54 4.78
C GLY A 131 2.17 -16.10 5.81
N SER A 132 0.97 -16.69 5.75
CA SER A 132 -0.09 -16.36 6.71
C SER A 132 0.29 -16.68 8.16
N GLY A 133 0.20 -15.70 9.06
CA GLY A 133 0.65 -15.87 10.44
C GLY A 133 0.65 -14.60 11.26
N ILE A 134 1.15 -14.71 12.50
CA ILE A 134 1.40 -13.56 13.38
C ILE A 134 2.92 -13.39 13.50
N TYR A 135 3.41 -12.22 13.11
CA TYR A 135 4.82 -11.84 13.15
C TYR A 135 5.01 -10.70 14.16
N ARG A 136 6.26 -10.52 14.60
CA ARG A 136 6.62 -9.47 15.56
C ARG A 136 7.77 -8.68 14.99
N ILE A 137 7.49 -7.44 14.62
CA ILE A 137 8.50 -6.52 14.14
C ILE A 137 9.11 -5.75 15.31
N THR A 138 10.43 -5.67 15.36
CA THR A 138 11.20 -4.97 16.39
C THR A 138 12.18 -3.98 15.78
N ASP A 139 12.57 -3.00 16.58
CA ASP A 139 13.77 -2.18 16.42
C ASP A 139 14.90 -2.88 17.21
N THR A 140 16.00 -3.23 16.54
CA THR A 140 17.11 -3.98 17.17
C THR A 140 18.26 -3.12 17.66
N ASP A 141 18.33 -1.84 17.26
CA ASP A 141 19.40 -0.92 17.62
C ASP A 141 18.94 0.32 18.40
N ASP A 142 17.66 0.36 18.76
CA ASP A 142 16.98 1.41 19.54
C ASP A 142 17.05 2.80 18.85
N ASP A 143 17.10 2.83 17.51
CA ASP A 143 17.13 4.07 16.72
C ASP A 143 15.74 4.66 16.41
N GLY A 144 14.69 3.93 16.75
CA GLY A 144 13.29 4.31 16.55
C GLY A 144 12.68 3.76 15.26
N GLU A 145 13.45 3.07 14.41
CA GLU A 145 12.97 2.46 13.18
C GLU A 145 12.89 0.94 13.32
N LEU A 146 11.82 0.36 12.77
CA LEU A 146 11.61 -1.09 12.82
C LEU A 146 12.44 -1.78 11.73
N ASP A 147 13.24 -2.78 12.10
CA ASP A 147 14.29 -3.35 11.24
C ASP A 147 14.33 -4.90 11.20
N MET A 148 13.58 -5.59 12.06
CA MET A 148 13.58 -7.05 12.14
C MET A 148 12.17 -7.62 12.27
N VAL A 149 11.85 -8.62 11.46
CA VAL A 149 10.59 -9.43 11.50
C VAL A 149 10.78 -10.70 12.32
#